data_AF-A0A382Y6H1-F1
#
_entry.id   AF-A0A382Y6H1-F1
#
_cell.length_a   1.000
_cell.length_b   1.000
_cell.length_c   1.000
_cell.angle_alpha   90.00
_cell.angle_beta   90.00
_cell.angle_gamma   90.00
#
_symmetry.space_group_name_H-M   'P 1'
#
loop_
_entity.id
_entity.type
_entity.pdbx_description
1 polymer ?
#
loop_
_entity_poly.entity_id
_entity_poly.type
_entity_poly.pdbx_seq_one_letter_code
_entity_poly.pdbx_strand_id
1 'polypeptide(L)'
;DCATIEGCDDVDADGICDDVDDCVGEYDCAGECNGDAVEDNCGVCGGEGQSCDQFISLSIGSVENGVMEIIMENTMPIAGFQFELTGVALATGACSGGSAGDGDFQVSYNETGMVLGFSMTGTQIPAGNGVLTNVAYTATGDESCITNEILALGDWPGGLYEINIGECAALDDGGGTDGGDDGGGEEFLGCLDESACNYDDGADTDDGSCYYDEAGCTASISDDCEAAGGVAGYTAAGCVTLATSDDFLASCEAQGVEASILSAC
;
A
#
# COMPACT_ATOMS: atom_id res chain seq x y z
N ASP A 1 -7.09 -7.61 63.09
CA ASP A 1 -8.32 -8.32 63.54
C ASP A 1 -9.29 -7.34 64.18
N CYS A 2 -10.18 -6.86 63.32
CA CYS A 2 -11.38 -6.09 63.60
C CYS A 2 -12.27 -6.60 64.74
N ALA A 3 -12.21 -7.90 65.07
CA ALA A 3 -13.07 -8.51 66.08
C ALA A 3 -12.89 -7.95 67.52
N THR A 4 -12.05 -6.94 67.74
CA THR A 4 -11.70 -6.41 69.06
C THR A 4 -11.77 -4.88 69.24
N ILE A 5 -12.04 -4.10 68.19
CA ILE A 5 -12.14 -2.63 68.27
C ILE A 5 -13.55 -2.20 67.84
N GLU A 6 -14.32 -1.64 68.77
CA GLU A 6 -15.70 -1.21 68.53
C GLU A 6 -15.72 0.23 67.99
N GLY A 7 -15.92 0.37 66.67
CA GLY A 7 -16.08 1.67 66.01
C GLY A 7 -15.10 1.99 64.87
N CYS A 8 -14.60 0.98 64.17
CA CYS A 8 -13.76 1.11 62.98
C CYS A 8 -14.27 0.16 61.88
N ASP A 9 -14.29 0.61 60.63
CA ASP A 9 -14.67 -0.12 59.40
C ASP A 9 -13.38 -0.60 58.67
N ASP A 10 -13.16 -1.90 58.51
CA ASP A 10 -12.05 -2.40 57.67
C ASP A 10 -12.46 -2.41 56.22
N VAL A 11 -11.59 -1.85 55.39
CA VAL A 11 -11.67 -1.96 53.94
C VAL A 11 -10.38 -2.32 53.24
N ASP A 12 -9.18 -1.97 53.71
CA ASP A 12 -7.99 -2.46 53.02
C ASP A 12 -8.05 -4.00 52.93
N ALA A 13 -8.84 -4.66 53.81
CA ALA A 13 -9.09 -6.09 54.06
C ALA A 13 -7.98 -7.09 53.77
N ASP A 14 -6.79 -6.52 53.79
CA ASP A 14 -5.67 -6.89 54.62
C ASP A 14 -6.06 -7.39 56.04
N GLY A 15 -7.20 -6.97 56.61
CA GLY A 15 -7.75 -7.42 57.91
C GLY A 15 -7.64 -6.39 59.04
N ILE A 16 -7.57 -5.09 58.71
CA ILE A 16 -7.33 -3.95 59.61
C ILE A 16 -8.49 -2.94 59.54
N CYS A 17 -9.15 -2.68 60.68
CA CYS A 17 -10.25 -1.70 60.75
C CYS A 17 -9.78 -0.28 61.13
N ASP A 18 -10.22 0.76 60.38
CA ASP A 18 -10.20 2.19 60.78
C ASP A 18 -11.56 2.88 60.48
N ASP A 19 -11.94 4.02 61.06
CA ASP A 19 -13.32 4.52 60.94
C ASP A 19 -13.75 5.15 59.58
N VAL A 20 -12.98 4.97 58.48
CA VAL A 20 -13.08 5.82 57.26
C VAL A 20 -12.98 5.05 55.92
N ASP A 21 -12.74 3.76 55.94
CA ASP A 21 -12.31 2.91 54.82
C ASP A 21 -13.56 2.41 53.98
N ASP A 22 -13.53 2.29 52.62
CA ASP A 22 -14.73 2.10 51.70
C ASP A 22 -14.83 0.85 50.70
N CYS A 23 -13.93 -0.16 50.66
CA CYS A 23 -13.89 -1.37 49.78
C CYS A 23 -13.00 -2.64 50.22
N VAL A 24 -13.56 -3.70 50.86
CA VAL A 24 -12.90 -4.78 51.72
C VAL A 24 -12.01 -5.88 51.04
N GLY A 25 -10.68 -5.71 50.76
CA GLY A 25 -9.75 -6.84 50.40
C GLY A 25 -8.30 -6.61 49.84
N GLU A 26 -8.15 -6.40 48.54
CA GLU A 26 -6.97 -5.80 47.88
C GLU A 26 -7.56 -5.08 46.65
N TYR A 27 -7.09 -3.87 46.34
CA TYR A 27 -7.52 -3.19 45.11
C TYR A 27 -6.86 -3.84 43.89
N ASP A 28 -7.66 -4.06 42.85
CA ASP A 28 -7.14 -4.46 41.54
C ASP A 28 -6.45 -3.28 40.84
N CYS A 29 -5.85 -3.50 39.67
CA CYS A 29 -5.12 -2.44 38.97
C CYS A 29 -6.03 -1.30 38.44
N ALA A 30 -7.36 -1.45 38.47
CA ALA A 30 -8.32 -0.43 38.07
C ALA A 30 -8.78 0.43 39.25
N GLY A 31 -8.33 0.08 40.47
CA GLY A 31 -8.89 0.60 41.71
C GLY A 31 -10.26 0.02 42.04
N GLU A 32 -10.62 -1.13 41.45
CA GLU A 32 -11.82 -1.89 41.79
C GLU A 32 -11.58 -2.99 42.83
N CYS A 33 -12.70 -3.53 43.32
CA CYS A 33 -12.85 -3.90 44.71
C CYS A 33 -12.73 -5.40 44.96
N ASN A 34 -11.51 -5.89 45.26
CA ASN A 34 -11.15 -7.29 44.97
C ASN A 34 -11.47 -7.62 43.49
N GLY A 35 -11.21 -6.68 42.59
CA GLY A 35 -11.52 -6.86 41.18
C GLY A 35 -10.59 -7.90 40.53
N ASP A 36 -11.07 -8.47 39.42
CA ASP A 36 -10.31 -9.45 38.64
C ASP A 36 -9.39 -8.78 37.60
N ALA A 37 -9.31 -7.44 37.55
CA ALA A 37 -8.49 -6.77 36.56
C ALA A 37 -7.00 -6.92 36.92
N VAL A 38 -6.26 -7.53 36.00
CA VAL A 38 -4.80 -7.68 36.07
C VAL A 38 -4.19 -6.77 35.01
N GLU A 39 -3.02 -6.21 35.29
CA GLU A 39 -2.23 -5.55 34.24
C GLU A 39 -1.87 -6.59 33.18
N ASP A 40 -2.13 -6.27 31.91
CA ASP A 40 -1.60 -7.06 30.81
C ASP A 40 -0.07 -6.92 30.73
N ASN A 41 0.56 -7.58 29.75
CA ASN A 41 2.01 -7.50 29.54
C ASN A 41 2.52 -6.06 29.19
N CYS A 42 1.62 -5.10 29.13
CA CYS A 42 1.84 -3.74 28.68
C CYS A 42 1.50 -2.70 29.75
N GLY A 43 1.22 -3.14 30.99
CA GLY A 43 0.90 -2.28 32.13
C GLY A 43 -0.48 -1.64 32.04
N VAL A 44 -1.35 -2.12 31.16
CA VAL A 44 -2.72 -1.62 31.03
C VAL A 44 -3.64 -2.53 31.84
N CYS A 45 -4.30 -1.95 32.84
CA CYS A 45 -5.21 -2.70 33.67
C CYS A 45 -6.45 -3.18 32.90
N GLY A 46 -6.74 -4.48 32.98
CA GLY A 46 -7.87 -5.07 32.25
C GLY A 46 -7.70 -4.98 30.73
N GLY A 47 -6.47 -4.75 30.25
CA GLY A 47 -6.16 -4.70 28.84
C GLY A 47 -6.39 -6.05 28.16
N GLU A 48 -6.95 -6.01 26.95
CA GLU A 48 -7.16 -7.20 26.10
C GLU A 48 -5.83 -7.77 25.55
N GLY A 49 -4.66 -7.25 25.98
CA GLY A 49 -3.33 -7.55 25.44
C GLY A 49 -3.09 -7.01 24.02
N GLN A 50 -3.93 -6.05 23.58
CA GLN A 50 -4.03 -5.57 22.20
C GLN A 50 -3.79 -4.05 22.06
N SER A 51 -3.50 -3.33 23.15
CA SER A 51 -3.19 -1.88 23.13
C SER A 51 -1.69 -1.58 23.15
N CYS A 52 -0.88 -2.55 22.74
CA CYS A 52 0.57 -2.50 22.74
C CYS A 52 1.16 -3.18 21.50
N ASP A 53 0.50 -2.92 20.37
CA ASP A 53 1.05 -3.06 19.02
C ASP A 53 2.18 -2.03 18.85
N GLN A 54 3.26 -2.22 19.62
CA GLN A 54 4.50 -1.50 19.46
C GLN A 54 5.20 -2.08 18.23
N PHE A 55 5.12 -1.38 17.12
CA PHE A 55 5.79 -1.81 15.90
C PHE A 55 6.76 -0.74 15.38
N ILE A 56 7.69 -1.22 14.55
CA ILE A 56 8.48 -0.41 13.64
C ILE A 56 8.32 -1.01 12.25
N SER A 57 7.73 -0.25 11.34
CA SER A 57 7.58 -0.59 9.94
C SER A 57 8.63 0.15 9.11
N LEU A 58 9.39 -0.56 8.28
CA LEU A 58 10.24 0.03 7.23
C LEU A 58 9.72 -0.41 5.87
N SER A 59 9.49 0.54 4.97
CA SER A 59 9.06 0.28 3.59
C SER A 59 9.74 1.24 2.62
N ILE A 60 9.74 0.86 1.34
CA ILE A 60 10.09 1.78 0.24
C ILE A 60 8.82 2.52 -0.15
N GLY A 61 8.92 3.86 -0.22
CA GLY A 61 7.85 4.78 -0.57
C GLY A 61 7.84 5.09 -2.06
N SER A 62 7.75 6.37 -2.41
CA SER A 62 7.83 6.81 -3.81
C SER A 62 9.20 6.45 -4.41
N VAL A 63 9.19 5.99 -5.66
CA VAL A 63 10.39 5.71 -6.47
C VAL A 63 10.25 6.50 -7.78
N GLU A 64 11.06 7.53 -7.98
CA GLU A 64 10.97 8.41 -9.15
C GLU A 64 12.31 9.12 -9.43
N ASN A 65 12.67 9.26 -10.71
CA ASN A 65 13.88 9.94 -11.20
C ASN A 65 15.19 9.42 -10.55
N GLY A 66 15.29 8.11 -10.31
CA GLY A 66 16.45 7.48 -9.64
C GLY A 66 16.60 7.86 -8.15
N VAL A 67 15.53 8.31 -7.50
CA VAL A 67 15.46 8.54 -6.05
C VAL A 67 14.31 7.73 -5.45
N MET A 68 14.56 7.08 -4.33
CA MET A 68 13.50 6.41 -3.55
C MET A 68 13.39 6.97 -2.13
N GLU A 69 12.17 7.00 -1.61
CA GLU A 69 11.90 7.30 -0.21
C GLU A 69 12.01 6.02 0.62
N ILE A 70 12.72 6.07 1.75
CA ILE A 70 12.59 5.05 2.79
C ILE A 70 11.62 5.59 3.84
N ILE A 71 10.46 4.96 3.98
CA ILE A 71 9.44 5.33 4.95
C ILE A 71 9.68 4.52 6.22
N MET A 72 9.58 5.18 7.37
CA MET A 72 9.55 4.54 8.68
C MET A 72 8.31 4.98 9.45
N GLU A 73 7.58 4.00 9.97
CA GLU A 73 6.53 4.21 10.96
C GLU A 73 6.93 3.50 12.25
N ASN A 74 7.06 4.25 13.34
CA ASN A 74 7.56 3.74 14.60
C ASN A 74 6.73 4.29 15.76
N THR A 75 6.24 3.39 16.62
CA THR A 75 5.49 3.74 17.84
C THR A 75 6.38 4.15 19.02
N MET A 76 7.71 4.09 18.84
CA MET A 76 8.71 4.33 19.87
C MET A 76 10.01 4.88 19.27
N PRO A 77 10.78 5.73 19.98
CA PRO A 77 11.93 6.42 19.42
C PRO A 77 13.04 5.49 18.91
N ILE A 78 13.77 5.94 17.88
CA ILE A 78 14.88 5.20 17.27
C ILE A 78 16.19 5.99 17.42
N ALA A 79 17.20 5.39 18.05
CA ALA A 79 18.52 5.98 18.26
C ALA A 79 19.51 5.68 17.12
N GLY A 80 19.22 4.70 16.28
CA GLY A 80 20.03 4.31 15.13
C GLY A 80 19.34 3.26 14.27
N PHE A 81 19.72 3.20 13.00
CA PHE A 81 19.17 2.25 12.04
C PHE A 81 20.27 1.74 11.10
N GLN A 82 20.11 0.51 10.63
CA GLN A 82 20.85 -0.07 9.52
C GLN A 82 19.86 -0.88 8.69
N PHE A 83 20.01 -0.87 7.37
CA PHE A 83 19.36 -1.80 6.44
C PHE A 83 20.22 -1.93 5.18
N GLU A 84 19.89 -2.86 4.31
CA GLU A 84 20.53 -3.09 3.02
C GLU A 84 19.45 -3.17 1.92
N LEU A 85 19.59 -2.30 0.92
CA LEU A 85 18.73 -2.26 -0.26
C LEU A 85 19.31 -3.17 -1.34
N THR A 86 18.53 -4.12 -1.82
CA THR A 86 18.91 -4.95 -2.98
C THR A 86 18.72 -4.20 -4.29
N GLY A 87 19.29 -4.70 -5.39
CA GLY A 87 19.02 -4.17 -6.73
C GLY A 87 19.59 -2.77 -7.02
N VAL A 88 20.21 -2.09 -6.06
CA VAL A 88 20.72 -0.71 -6.21
C VAL A 88 22.24 -0.59 -6.08
N ALA A 89 22.81 0.39 -6.78
CA ALA A 89 24.14 0.92 -6.49
C ALA A 89 24.02 2.36 -5.94
N LEU A 90 24.76 2.68 -4.87
CA LEU A 90 24.68 3.98 -4.19
C LEU A 90 25.93 4.83 -4.43
N ALA A 91 25.73 6.10 -4.77
CA ALA A 91 26.79 7.07 -5.05
C ALA A 91 27.09 7.99 -3.84
N THR A 92 28.19 8.74 -3.91
CA THR A 92 28.54 9.72 -2.87
C THR A 92 27.44 10.79 -2.74
N GLY A 93 26.79 10.82 -1.57
CA GLY A 93 25.66 11.70 -1.25
C GLY A 93 24.29 11.05 -1.42
N ALA A 94 24.21 9.73 -1.66
CA ALA A 94 22.97 9.01 -1.92
C ALA A 94 21.87 9.26 -0.88
N CYS A 95 22.19 9.13 0.41
CA CYS A 95 21.19 9.24 1.49
C CYS A 95 21.11 10.67 2.04
N SER A 96 19.92 11.30 2.03
CA SER A 96 19.72 12.63 2.60
C SER A 96 18.27 12.98 2.96
N GLY A 97 18.09 13.95 3.86
CA GLY A 97 16.78 14.43 4.29
C GLY A 97 15.99 13.42 5.13
N GLY A 98 14.68 13.65 5.23
CA GLY A 98 13.78 12.89 6.09
C GLY A 98 14.06 13.10 7.59
N SER A 99 13.44 12.26 8.42
CA SER A 99 13.58 12.30 9.88
C SER A 99 15.02 12.06 10.36
N ALA A 100 15.83 11.34 9.57
CA ALA A 100 17.27 11.22 9.83
C ALA A 100 17.99 12.57 9.62
N GLY A 101 17.66 13.31 8.56
CA GLY A 101 18.19 14.66 8.31
C GLY A 101 17.77 15.66 9.39
N ASP A 102 16.47 15.69 9.73
CA ASP A 102 15.92 16.59 10.75
C ASP A 102 16.43 16.27 12.17
N GLY A 103 16.81 15.02 12.43
CA GLY A 103 17.38 14.56 13.69
C GLY A 103 18.90 14.74 13.83
N ASP A 104 19.58 15.37 12.86
CA ASP A 104 21.05 15.47 12.76
C ASP A 104 21.78 14.10 12.72
N PHE A 105 21.15 13.05 12.16
CA PHE A 105 21.78 11.73 12.05
C PHE A 105 22.87 11.72 10.97
N GLN A 106 23.99 11.08 11.29
CA GLN A 106 25.05 10.78 10.33
C GLN A 106 24.67 9.51 9.57
N VAL A 107 24.20 9.67 8.33
CA VAL A 107 23.88 8.55 7.44
C VAL A 107 25.11 8.20 6.59
N SER A 108 25.60 6.99 6.79
CA SER A 108 26.66 6.34 6.02
C SER A 108 26.06 5.26 5.13
N TYR A 109 26.73 4.92 4.04
CA TYR A 109 26.31 3.85 3.12
C TYR A 109 27.54 3.24 2.43
N ASN A 110 27.35 2.11 1.76
CA ASN A 110 28.34 1.55 0.82
C ASN A 110 27.81 1.55 -0.62
N GLU A 111 28.66 1.20 -1.58
CA GLU A 111 28.29 1.15 -3.01
C GLU A 111 27.27 0.04 -3.34
N THR A 112 27.02 -0.92 -2.42
CA THR A 112 26.19 -2.11 -2.65
C THR A 112 24.81 -2.07 -1.97
N GLY A 113 24.38 -0.91 -1.46
CA GLY A 113 23.03 -0.73 -0.91
C GLY A 113 22.89 -0.76 0.62
N MET A 114 23.96 -1.04 1.39
CA MET A 114 23.91 -0.90 2.85
C MET A 114 23.83 0.58 3.24
N VAL A 115 22.86 0.91 4.10
CA VAL A 115 22.62 2.23 4.69
C VAL A 115 22.63 2.10 6.21
N LEU A 116 23.31 3.01 6.90
CA LEU A 116 23.49 3.02 8.36
C LEU A 116 23.41 4.46 8.89
N GLY A 117 22.45 4.75 9.76
CA GLY A 117 22.25 6.06 10.38
C GLY A 117 22.40 6.01 11.89
N PHE A 118 23.16 6.95 12.46
CA PHE A 118 23.29 7.12 13.91
C PHE A 118 23.47 8.58 14.30
N SER A 119 23.12 8.92 15.54
CA SER A 119 23.44 10.22 16.13
C SER A 119 24.73 10.17 16.97
N MET A 120 25.65 11.10 16.73
CA MET A 120 26.82 11.32 17.60
C MET A 120 26.51 12.20 18.82
N THR A 121 25.37 12.88 18.83
CA THR A 121 24.91 13.73 19.94
C THR A 121 23.93 13.00 20.87
N GLY A 122 23.46 11.81 20.49
CA GLY A 122 22.43 11.06 21.21
C GLY A 122 21.01 11.52 20.92
N THR A 123 20.79 12.31 19.86
CA THR A 123 19.45 12.57 19.32
C THR A 123 18.81 11.28 18.84
N GLN A 124 17.48 11.24 18.89
CA GLN A 124 16.66 10.08 18.52
C GLN A 124 15.58 10.57 17.56
N ILE A 125 15.21 9.73 16.59
CA ILE A 125 14.04 9.96 15.75
C ILE A 125 12.80 9.67 16.63
N PRO A 126 11.87 10.62 16.82
CA PRO A 126 10.68 10.41 17.63
C PRO A 126 9.76 9.31 17.09
N ALA A 127 8.78 8.88 17.89
CA ALA A 127 7.66 8.10 17.38
C ALA A 127 6.85 8.91 16.35
N GLY A 128 6.44 8.28 15.26
CA GLY A 128 5.74 8.92 14.15
C GLY A 128 5.67 8.05 12.90
N ASN A 129 5.26 8.66 11.79
CA ASN A 129 5.24 8.09 10.45
C ASN A 129 5.76 9.14 9.46
N GLY A 130 6.71 8.77 8.61
CA GLY A 130 7.18 9.62 7.53
C GLY A 130 8.44 9.10 6.85
N VAL A 131 8.99 9.91 5.94
CA VAL A 131 10.27 9.60 5.28
C VAL A 131 11.40 9.61 6.32
N LEU A 132 12.06 8.46 6.49
CA LEU A 132 13.28 8.30 7.27
C LEU A 132 14.44 9.02 6.58
N THR A 133 14.66 8.70 5.30
CA THR A 133 15.64 9.35 4.43
C THR A 133 15.31 9.08 2.96
N ASN A 134 15.75 9.98 2.07
CA ASN A 134 15.68 9.77 0.62
C ASN A 134 17.00 9.14 0.16
N VAL A 135 16.94 8.15 -0.73
CA VAL A 135 18.09 7.43 -1.26
C VAL A 135 18.14 7.61 -2.77
N ALA A 136 19.10 8.39 -3.26
CA ALA A 136 19.44 8.45 -4.67
C ALA A 136 20.28 7.22 -5.07
N TYR A 137 19.87 6.52 -6.11
CA TYR A 137 20.43 5.23 -6.51
C TYR A 137 20.70 5.14 -8.02
N THR A 138 21.32 4.05 -8.43
CA THR A 138 21.34 3.60 -9.83
C THR A 138 20.86 2.15 -9.86
N ALA A 139 19.86 1.85 -10.69
CA ALA A 139 19.31 0.50 -10.77
C ALA A 139 20.37 -0.50 -11.29
N THR A 140 20.38 -1.69 -10.70
CA THR A 140 21.21 -2.84 -11.07
C THR A 140 20.41 -4.14 -11.18
N GLY A 141 19.11 -4.08 -10.87
CA GLY A 141 18.08 -5.08 -11.09
C GLY A 141 16.70 -4.40 -11.17
N ASP A 142 15.64 -5.19 -11.34
CA ASP A 142 14.30 -4.67 -11.65
C ASP A 142 13.52 -4.20 -10.40
N GLU A 143 13.92 -4.67 -9.21
CA GLU A 143 13.31 -4.34 -7.92
C GLU A 143 14.36 -4.16 -6.81
N SER A 144 13.97 -3.43 -5.77
CA SER A 144 14.72 -3.26 -4.52
C SER A 144 13.89 -3.72 -3.33
N CYS A 145 14.51 -4.48 -2.44
CA CYS A 145 13.94 -4.97 -1.21
C CYS A 145 14.78 -4.45 -0.03
N ILE A 146 14.13 -4.14 1.09
CA ILE A 146 14.81 -3.86 2.37
C ILE A 146 15.18 -5.20 3.01
N THR A 147 16.45 -5.36 3.39
CA THR A 147 16.99 -6.57 4.03
C THR A 147 18.02 -6.22 5.10
N ASN A 148 18.45 -7.20 5.91
CA ASN A 148 19.54 -7.06 6.90
C ASN A 148 19.36 -5.87 7.86
N GLU A 149 18.10 -5.63 8.24
CA GLU A 149 17.66 -4.56 9.12
C GLU A 149 18.21 -4.75 10.55
N ILE A 150 18.69 -3.65 11.13
CA ILE A 150 19.06 -3.56 12.55
C ILE A 150 18.62 -2.20 13.06
N LEU A 151 17.69 -2.19 14.02
CA LEU A 151 17.14 -0.97 14.61
C LEU A 151 17.61 -0.85 16.07
N ALA A 152 18.29 0.24 16.38
CA ALA A 152 18.69 0.57 17.74
C ALA A 152 17.59 1.42 18.39
N LEU A 153 16.88 0.83 19.34
CA LEU A 153 15.81 1.51 20.07
C LEU A 153 16.35 2.69 20.89
N GLY A 154 15.54 3.75 20.97
CA GLY A 154 15.77 4.92 21.80
C GLY A 154 15.24 4.76 23.22
N ASP A 155 14.79 5.87 23.80
CA ASP A 155 14.21 5.91 25.14
C ASP A 155 12.79 5.34 25.13
N TRP A 156 12.64 4.12 25.64
CA TRP A 156 11.39 3.37 25.71
C TRP A 156 11.37 2.53 26.99
N PRO A 157 10.24 2.46 27.74
CA PRO A 157 10.13 1.66 28.97
C PRO A 157 10.36 0.15 28.82
N GLY A 158 10.41 -0.36 27.58
CA GLY A 158 10.52 -1.79 27.30
C GLY A 158 9.17 -2.46 27.09
N GLY A 159 9.22 -3.69 26.59
CA GLY A 159 8.04 -4.47 26.21
C GLY A 159 8.37 -5.47 25.10
N LEU A 160 7.33 -6.01 24.48
CA LEU A 160 7.45 -6.68 23.18
C LEU A 160 7.23 -5.66 22.07
N TYR A 161 7.85 -5.89 20.91
CA TYR A 161 7.63 -5.11 19.70
C TYR A 161 7.84 -5.98 18.46
N GLU A 162 7.25 -5.58 17.34
CA GLU A 162 7.43 -6.22 16.04
C GLU A 162 8.19 -5.31 15.07
N ILE A 163 9.02 -5.90 14.21
CA ILE A 163 9.62 -5.21 13.06
C ILE A 163 8.92 -5.72 11.81
N ASN A 164 8.26 -4.83 11.10
CA ASN A 164 7.58 -5.12 9.85
C ASN A 164 8.41 -4.55 8.69
N ILE A 165 8.70 -5.37 7.69
CA ILE A 165 9.37 -4.95 6.46
C ILE A 165 8.36 -5.01 5.32
N GLY A 166 8.23 -3.91 4.59
CA GLY A 166 7.35 -3.79 3.43
C GLY A 166 7.80 -4.68 2.26
N GLU A 167 6.93 -4.78 1.25
CA GLU A 167 7.24 -5.49 0.01
C GLU A 167 8.35 -4.77 -0.79
N CYS A 168 8.94 -5.48 -1.75
CA CYS A 168 9.92 -4.91 -2.66
C CYS A 168 9.27 -3.89 -3.59
N ALA A 169 9.99 -2.83 -3.93
CA ALA A 169 9.53 -1.81 -4.88
C ALA A 169 10.26 -1.98 -6.22
N ALA A 170 9.51 -1.84 -7.32
CA ALA A 170 10.09 -1.73 -8.65
C ALA A 170 11.05 -0.52 -8.70
N LEU A 171 12.16 -0.68 -9.42
CA LEU A 171 13.13 0.40 -9.60
C LEU A 171 12.86 1.13 -10.91
N ASP A 172 12.66 2.45 -10.83
CA ASP A 172 12.87 3.33 -11.98
C ASP A 172 14.35 3.22 -12.38
N ASP A 173 14.60 2.75 -13.60
CA ASP A 173 15.94 2.51 -14.12
C ASP A 173 16.67 3.81 -14.51
N GLY A 174 15.97 4.96 -14.49
CA GLY A 174 16.47 6.26 -14.95
C GLY A 174 16.84 6.27 -16.43
N GLY A 175 16.39 5.25 -17.17
CA GLY A 175 16.77 4.86 -18.52
C GLY A 175 15.59 4.67 -19.47
N GLY A 176 14.36 4.78 -18.97
CA GLY A 176 13.09 4.74 -19.70
C GLY A 176 12.94 5.71 -20.88
N THR A 177 13.66 5.43 -21.98
CA THR A 177 13.10 5.57 -23.34
C THR A 177 12.21 4.39 -23.74
N ASP A 178 12.05 3.45 -22.81
CA ASP A 178 11.43 2.16 -23.01
C ASP A 178 10.08 2.23 -22.29
N GLY A 179 9.07 2.74 -22.99
CA GLY A 179 7.72 2.89 -22.46
C GLY A 179 7.10 1.53 -22.14
N GLY A 180 7.18 1.11 -20.88
CA GLY A 180 6.76 -0.20 -20.40
C GLY A 180 6.17 -0.14 -19.00
N ASP A 181 4.86 0.10 -18.93
CA ASP A 181 3.97 -0.22 -17.81
C ASP A 181 4.05 0.65 -16.52
N ASP A 182 4.08 1.98 -16.69
CA ASP A 182 3.44 2.90 -15.74
C ASP A 182 1.99 3.15 -16.20
N GLY A 183 1.02 2.49 -15.56
CA GLY A 183 -0.40 2.59 -15.95
C GLY A 183 -0.96 4.02 -15.85
N GLY A 184 -1.25 4.65 -16.99
CA GLY A 184 -1.83 6.01 -17.02
C GLY A 184 -1.87 6.71 -18.38
N GLY A 185 -1.20 6.18 -19.41
CA GLY A 185 -1.57 6.43 -20.80
C GLY A 185 -2.51 5.33 -21.26
N GLU A 186 -3.79 5.64 -21.44
CA GLU A 186 -4.69 4.73 -22.16
C GLU A 186 -4.21 4.71 -23.62
N GLU A 187 -3.53 3.65 -24.07
CA GLU A 187 -3.28 3.50 -25.52
C GLU A 187 -4.64 3.30 -26.19
N PHE A 188 -5.07 4.31 -26.93
CA PHE A 188 -6.31 4.29 -27.67
C PHE A 188 -6.05 3.50 -28.95
N LEU A 189 -6.28 2.19 -28.85
CA LEU A 189 -6.16 1.26 -29.96
C LEU A 189 -7.30 1.47 -30.97
N GLY A 190 -6.94 1.77 -32.22
CA GLY A 190 -7.88 1.97 -33.32
C GLY A 190 -7.19 2.27 -34.64
N CYS A 191 -7.93 2.37 -35.74
CA CYS A 191 -7.33 2.57 -37.05
C CYS A 191 -6.85 4.01 -37.27
N LEU A 192 -5.56 4.18 -37.57
CA LEU A 192 -4.92 5.49 -37.81
C LEU A 192 -4.95 5.96 -39.29
N ASP A 193 -5.47 5.15 -40.22
CA ASP A 193 -5.55 5.53 -41.64
C ASP A 193 -6.84 6.32 -41.93
N GLU A 194 -6.71 7.62 -42.22
CA GLU A 194 -7.81 8.54 -42.60
C GLU A 194 -8.66 8.05 -43.80
N SER A 195 -8.19 7.06 -44.57
CA SER A 195 -8.89 6.46 -45.71
C SER A 195 -9.62 5.15 -45.39
N ALA A 196 -9.47 4.62 -44.18
CA ALA A 196 -10.24 3.49 -43.68
C ALA A 196 -11.61 3.93 -43.14
N CYS A 197 -12.58 3.02 -43.16
CA CYS A 197 -13.95 3.32 -42.75
C CYS A 197 -14.19 3.21 -41.22
N ASN A 198 -13.20 2.72 -40.46
CA ASN A 198 -13.13 2.77 -38.99
C ASN A 198 -11.97 3.66 -38.49
N TYR A 199 -11.57 4.66 -39.26
CA TYR A 199 -10.63 5.67 -38.77
C TYR A 199 -11.11 6.27 -37.44
N ASP A 200 -10.22 6.28 -36.45
CA ASP A 200 -10.46 6.84 -35.12
C ASP A 200 -9.45 7.97 -34.85
N ASP A 201 -9.94 9.20 -34.63
CA ASP A 201 -9.10 10.37 -34.36
C ASP A 201 -8.72 10.51 -32.87
N GLY A 202 -9.31 9.68 -32.01
CA GLY A 202 -8.89 9.46 -30.64
C GLY A 202 -7.79 8.41 -30.49
N ALA A 203 -7.56 7.57 -31.51
CA ALA A 203 -6.54 6.55 -31.49
C ALA A 203 -5.11 7.11 -31.62
N ASP A 204 -4.16 6.50 -30.90
CA ASP A 204 -2.73 6.80 -30.99
C ASP A 204 -1.87 5.59 -31.41
N THR A 205 -2.41 4.36 -31.33
CA THR A 205 -1.77 3.12 -31.80
C THR A 205 -2.67 2.36 -32.79
N ASP A 206 -2.15 2.07 -33.98
CA ASP A 206 -2.81 1.23 -35.00
C ASP A 206 -2.86 -0.23 -34.55
N ASP A 207 -4.07 -0.72 -34.25
CA ASP A 207 -4.34 -2.10 -33.84
C ASP A 207 -4.44 -3.09 -35.02
N GLY A 208 -4.35 -2.59 -36.25
CA GLY A 208 -4.51 -3.37 -37.48
C GLY A 208 -5.97 -3.69 -37.82
N SER A 209 -6.94 -3.08 -37.16
CA SER A 209 -8.38 -3.25 -37.46
C SER A 209 -8.86 -2.48 -38.69
N CYS A 210 -8.01 -1.66 -39.31
CA CYS A 210 -8.36 -0.83 -40.47
C CYS A 210 -9.07 -1.61 -41.59
N TYR A 211 -10.35 -1.28 -41.83
CA TYR A 211 -11.16 -1.87 -42.91
C TYR A 211 -11.45 -0.86 -44.02
N TYR A 212 -11.36 -1.33 -45.26
CA TYR A 212 -11.54 -0.53 -46.47
C TYR A 212 -12.66 -1.13 -47.32
N ASP A 213 -13.72 -0.35 -47.51
CA ASP A 213 -14.87 -0.71 -48.35
C ASP A 213 -14.62 -0.28 -49.81
N GLU A 214 -14.82 -1.21 -50.76
CA GLU A 214 -14.67 -0.96 -52.20
C GLU A 214 -15.76 -0.01 -52.77
N ALA A 215 -16.83 0.24 -52.01
CA ALA A 215 -17.87 1.26 -52.27
C ALA A 215 -17.63 2.61 -51.54
N GLY A 216 -16.53 2.75 -50.80
CA GLY A 216 -16.03 4.01 -50.25
C GLY A 216 -16.82 4.60 -49.08
N CYS A 217 -17.02 3.83 -48.01
CA CYS A 217 -17.54 4.28 -46.71
C CYS A 217 -18.87 5.06 -46.81
N THR A 218 -19.73 4.74 -47.78
CA THR A 218 -20.93 5.53 -48.10
C THR A 218 -22.17 5.18 -47.28
N ALA A 219 -22.03 4.30 -46.29
CA ALA A 219 -23.00 4.08 -45.22
C ALA A 219 -22.24 3.82 -43.91
N SER A 220 -22.49 4.65 -42.90
CA SER A 220 -22.14 4.31 -41.52
C SER A 220 -22.99 3.11 -41.08
N ILE A 221 -22.37 2.14 -40.41
CA ILE A 221 -23.03 0.94 -39.85
C ILE A 221 -24.18 1.32 -38.87
N SER A 222 -24.23 2.59 -38.41
CA SER A 222 -25.33 3.16 -37.63
C SER A 222 -26.70 3.03 -38.29
N ASP A 223 -26.84 3.35 -39.58
CA ASP A 223 -28.15 3.72 -40.12
C ASP A 223 -29.05 2.48 -40.36
N ASP A 224 -28.46 1.37 -40.83
CA ASP A 224 -29.16 0.09 -40.95
C ASP A 224 -29.37 -0.59 -39.57
N CYS A 225 -28.49 -0.34 -38.60
CA CYS A 225 -28.60 -0.89 -37.25
C CYS A 225 -29.65 -0.16 -36.40
N GLU A 226 -29.80 1.16 -36.57
CA GLU A 226 -30.92 1.94 -36.02
C GLU A 226 -32.25 1.52 -36.68
N ALA A 227 -32.27 1.31 -38.00
CA ALA A 227 -33.46 0.83 -38.72
C ALA A 227 -33.90 -0.58 -38.28
N ALA A 228 -32.97 -1.43 -37.84
CA ALA A 228 -33.24 -2.75 -37.28
C ALA A 228 -33.76 -2.73 -35.83
N GLY A 229 -33.81 -1.56 -35.18
CA GLY A 229 -34.37 -1.39 -33.83
C GLY A 229 -33.38 -1.12 -32.71
N GLY A 230 -32.14 -0.71 -33.04
CA GLY A 230 -31.23 0.02 -32.14
C GLY A 230 -30.94 -0.61 -30.77
N VAL A 231 -29.84 -1.37 -30.66
CA VAL A 231 -29.47 -1.99 -29.38
C VAL A 231 -28.85 -0.96 -28.43
N ALA A 232 -29.68 -0.39 -27.56
CA ALA A 232 -29.26 0.51 -26.51
C ALA A 232 -28.41 -0.23 -25.45
N GLY A 233 -27.09 -0.22 -25.67
CA GLY A 233 -26.05 -0.71 -24.77
C GLY A 233 -25.63 -2.16 -25.04
N TYR A 234 -24.32 -2.34 -25.32
CA TYR A 234 -23.40 -3.10 -24.47
C TYR A 234 -21.94 -2.77 -24.86
N THR A 235 -21.03 -2.91 -23.89
CA THR A 235 -19.57 -2.85 -24.09
C THR A 235 -19.00 -4.23 -24.49
N ALA A 236 -17.72 -4.28 -24.88
CA ALA A 236 -17.06 -5.35 -25.65
C ALA A 236 -16.88 -6.74 -24.96
N ALA A 237 -17.82 -7.21 -24.14
CA ALA A 237 -17.74 -8.51 -23.45
C ALA A 237 -19.01 -9.39 -23.61
N GLY A 238 -19.93 -9.05 -24.51
CA GLY A 238 -21.32 -9.57 -24.50
C GLY A 238 -21.73 -10.62 -25.55
N CYS A 239 -20.94 -10.90 -26.59
CA CYS A 239 -21.43 -11.54 -27.84
C CYS A 239 -21.99 -12.98 -27.72
N VAL A 240 -21.80 -13.68 -26.59
CA VAL A 240 -22.04 -15.13 -26.51
C VAL A 240 -23.49 -15.54 -26.17
N THR A 241 -24.37 -14.63 -25.72
CA THR A 241 -25.68 -15.05 -25.14
C THR A 241 -26.93 -14.80 -26.00
N LEU A 242 -26.90 -13.89 -26.98
CA LEU A 242 -28.08 -13.54 -27.80
C LEU A 242 -28.12 -14.21 -29.18
N ALA A 243 -26.98 -14.64 -29.72
CA ALA A 243 -26.85 -15.15 -31.09
C ALA A 243 -27.27 -16.62 -31.29
N THR A 244 -28.30 -17.12 -30.59
CA THR A 244 -28.67 -18.56 -30.60
C THR A 244 -30.16 -18.87 -30.76
N SER A 245 -31.05 -17.90 -31.00
CA SER A 245 -32.40 -18.24 -31.47
C SER A 245 -32.38 -18.54 -32.98
N ASP A 246 -32.87 -19.71 -33.36
CA ASP A 246 -32.91 -20.15 -34.77
C ASP A 246 -33.61 -19.14 -35.68
N ASP A 247 -34.64 -18.45 -35.17
CA ASP A 247 -35.37 -17.40 -35.89
C ASP A 247 -34.52 -16.15 -36.19
N PHE A 248 -33.54 -15.81 -35.34
CA PHE A 248 -32.61 -14.69 -35.58
C PHE A 248 -31.62 -15.05 -36.69
N LEU A 249 -30.97 -16.21 -36.58
CA LEU A 249 -30.06 -16.76 -37.59
C LEU A 249 -30.73 -16.90 -38.96
N ALA A 250 -31.96 -17.43 -39.01
CA ALA A 250 -32.73 -17.53 -40.25
C ALA A 250 -33.07 -16.16 -40.87
N SER A 251 -33.22 -15.10 -40.06
CA SER A 251 -33.40 -13.74 -40.57
C SER A 251 -32.10 -13.15 -41.14
N CYS A 252 -30.95 -13.45 -40.54
CA CYS A 252 -29.63 -13.00 -40.98
C CYS A 252 -29.17 -13.71 -42.26
N GLU A 253 -29.43 -15.02 -42.40
CA GLU A 253 -29.20 -15.80 -43.62
C GLU A 253 -30.04 -15.24 -44.78
N ALA A 254 -31.33 -14.92 -44.54
CA ALA A 254 -32.21 -14.33 -45.54
C ALA A 254 -31.81 -12.90 -45.98
N GLN A 255 -31.08 -12.17 -45.14
CA GLN A 255 -30.51 -10.84 -45.42
C GLN A 255 -29.08 -10.91 -45.98
N GLY A 256 -28.43 -12.08 -45.98
CA GLY A 256 -27.06 -12.28 -46.47
C GLY A 256 -25.94 -11.75 -45.56
N VAL A 257 -26.25 -11.38 -44.31
CA VAL A 257 -25.31 -10.72 -43.36
C VAL A 257 -24.63 -11.69 -42.38
N GLU A 258 -24.90 -12.99 -42.52
CA GLU A 258 -24.40 -14.05 -41.61
C GLU A 258 -22.86 -14.04 -41.47
N ALA A 259 -22.13 -13.86 -42.57
CA ALA A 259 -20.67 -13.81 -42.57
C ALA A 259 -20.11 -12.62 -41.79
N SER A 260 -20.79 -11.46 -41.83
CA SER A 260 -20.39 -10.26 -41.09
C SER A 260 -20.60 -10.43 -39.59
N ILE A 261 -21.66 -11.14 -39.17
CA ILE A 261 -21.95 -11.41 -37.76
C ILE A 261 -20.98 -12.46 -37.20
N LEU A 262 -20.69 -13.52 -37.97
CA LEU A 262 -19.68 -14.54 -37.60
C LEU A 262 -18.24 -14.02 -37.60
N SER A 263 -17.97 -12.87 -38.23
CA SER A 263 -16.67 -12.19 -38.18
C SER A 263 -16.57 -11.15 -37.06
N ALA A 264 -17.68 -10.85 -36.37
CA ALA A 264 -17.77 -9.88 -35.28
C ALA A 264 -18.03 -10.53 -33.90
N CYS A 265 -18.00 -11.87 -33.85
CA CYS A 265 -18.08 -12.70 -32.63
C CYS A 265 -16.83 -13.57 -32.50
#